data_AF-A0A443QJA4-F1
#
_entry.id   AF-A0A443QJA4-F1
#
_cell.length_a   1.000
_cell.length_b   1.000
_cell.length_c   1.000
_cell.angle_alpha   90.00
_cell.angle_beta   90.00
_cell.angle_gamma   90.00
#
_symmetry.space_group_name_H-M   'P 1'
#
loop_
_entity.id
_entity.type
_entity.pdbx_description
1 polymer ?
#
loop_
_entity_poly.entity_id
_entity_poly.type
_entity_poly.pdbx_seq_one_letter_code
_entity_poly.pdbx_strand_id
1 'polypeptide(L)'
;MLIAESLYANINLNVDPCDDFYKFACGNWPESHPRPRGTSSWSNAVLLSKEIKKKLKDALEDKSHYNSTAVKKAQNFYTACNDLTFRDEFGLLELRRILEKAGGFPMISKHWDKDEYNWVDAYIYTDIKIRDSRKTFLTETDKNDWRYRKEEDTLRNKIKQRIKRLKTDHTDEELDKDIDDLFALERSILNLKKDGYFYEGPDEINTTLEELEEEYPNVSHRFPTLF
;
A
#
# COMPACT_ATOMS: atom_id res chain seq x y z
N MET A 1 -23.76 -20.48 29.42
CA MET A 1 -23.71 -19.53 30.55
C MET A 1 -22.62 -18.45 30.42
N LEU A 2 -21.91 -18.32 29.28
CA LEU A 2 -20.71 -17.47 29.17
C LEU A 2 -20.95 -16.03 28.68
N ILE A 3 -22.09 -15.75 28.04
CA ILE A 3 -22.36 -14.44 27.41
C ILE A 3 -22.73 -13.38 28.46
N ALA A 4 -23.60 -13.72 29.40
CA ALA A 4 -24.04 -12.78 30.44
C ALA A 4 -22.89 -12.34 31.35
N GLU A 5 -21.98 -13.27 31.69
CA GLU A 5 -20.78 -12.99 32.47
C GLU A 5 -19.84 -12.04 31.72
N SER A 6 -19.56 -12.33 30.44
CA SER A 6 -18.73 -11.46 29.61
C SER A 6 -19.30 -10.05 29.44
N LEU A 7 -20.63 -9.94 29.30
CA LEU A 7 -21.31 -8.65 29.21
C LEU A 7 -21.19 -7.88 30.53
N TYR A 8 -21.48 -8.53 31.66
CA TYR A 8 -21.45 -7.91 32.97
C TYR A 8 -20.04 -7.41 33.34
N ALA A 9 -18.99 -8.15 32.98
CA ALA A 9 -17.60 -7.75 33.22
C ALA A 9 -17.19 -6.43 32.52
N ASN A 10 -17.89 -6.03 31.45
CA ASN A 10 -17.57 -4.81 30.70
C ASN A 10 -18.36 -3.58 31.17
N ILE A 11 -19.49 -3.80 31.86
CA ILE A 11 -20.40 -2.75 32.30
C ILE A 11 -19.81 -2.00 33.51
N ASN A 12 -19.79 -0.67 33.43
CA ASN A 12 -19.48 0.21 34.53
C ASN A 12 -20.77 0.79 35.14
N LEU A 13 -21.22 0.21 36.25
CA LEU A 13 -22.45 0.63 36.95
C LEU A 13 -22.35 2.00 37.66
N ASN A 14 -21.16 2.63 37.68
CA ASN A 14 -20.98 3.97 38.25
C ASN A 14 -21.31 5.10 37.26
N VAL A 15 -21.69 4.77 36.02
CA VAL A 15 -22.05 5.73 34.98
C VAL A 15 -23.51 5.56 34.62
N ASP A 16 -24.28 6.64 34.57
CA ASP A 16 -25.67 6.58 34.10
C ASP A 16 -25.69 6.29 32.59
N PRO A 17 -26.39 5.23 32.12
CA PRO A 17 -26.52 4.94 30.69
C PRO A 17 -27.18 6.07 29.89
N CYS A 18 -28.00 6.92 30.51
CA CYS A 18 -28.63 8.07 29.86
C CYS A 18 -27.64 9.22 29.63
N ASP A 19 -26.55 9.28 30.38
CA ASP A 19 -25.52 10.32 30.24
C ASP A 19 -24.40 9.90 29.26
N ASP A 20 -23.86 8.70 29.41
CA ASP A 20 -22.79 8.16 28.56
C ASP A 20 -22.91 6.64 28.43
N PHE A 21 -23.75 6.20 27.48
CA PHE A 21 -24.01 4.78 27.25
C PHE A 21 -22.74 4.00 26.89
N TYR A 22 -21.76 4.63 26.24
CA TYR A 22 -20.51 3.97 25.90
C TYR A 22 -19.70 3.63 27.17
N LYS A 23 -19.53 4.60 28.08
CA LYS A 23 -18.83 4.34 29.35
C LYS A 23 -19.62 3.40 30.25
N PHE A 24 -20.95 3.49 30.27
CA PHE A 24 -21.77 2.51 30.99
C PHE A 24 -21.54 1.10 30.45
N ALA A 25 -21.62 0.88 29.13
CA ALA A 25 -21.56 -0.47 28.57
C ALA A 25 -20.15 -1.05 28.46
N CYS A 26 -19.14 -0.22 28.25
CA CYS A 26 -17.76 -0.63 27.93
C CYS A 26 -16.70 -0.10 28.88
N GLY A 27 -17.07 0.70 29.89
CA GLY A 27 -16.12 1.45 30.73
C GLY A 27 -15.11 0.58 31.46
N ASN A 28 -15.47 -0.67 31.78
CA ASN A 28 -14.58 -1.62 32.47
C ASN A 28 -13.80 -2.53 31.50
N TRP A 29 -14.15 -2.54 30.21
CA TRP A 29 -13.49 -3.41 29.21
C TRP A 29 -11.97 -3.21 29.13
N PRO A 30 -11.42 -1.97 29.16
CA PRO A 30 -9.97 -1.76 29.11
C PRO A 30 -9.20 -2.33 30.32
N GLU A 31 -9.85 -2.53 31.46
CA GLU A 31 -9.22 -3.07 32.67
C GLU A 31 -8.86 -4.55 32.50
N SER A 32 -9.76 -5.32 31.88
CA SER A 32 -9.56 -6.74 31.56
C SER A 32 -8.86 -6.97 30.22
N HIS A 33 -8.82 -5.95 29.35
CA HIS A 33 -8.21 -6.02 28.02
C HIS A 33 -7.21 -4.87 27.81
N PRO A 34 -6.09 -4.84 28.57
CA PRO A 34 -5.10 -3.79 28.44
C PRO A 34 -4.53 -3.75 27.03
N ARG A 35 -4.54 -2.56 26.43
CA ARG A 35 -4.05 -2.35 25.06
C ARG A 35 -2.55 -2.64 24.98
N PRO A 36 -2.11 -3.62 24.17
CA PRO A 36 -0.69 -3.90 24.00
C PRO A 36 0.04 -2.71 23.36
N ARG A 37 1.29 -2.48 23.78
CA ARG A 37 2.17 -1.46 23.18
C ARG A 37 2.30 -1.71 21.67
N GLY A 38 2.31 -0.63 20.88
CA GLY A 38 2.49 -0.69 19.43
C GLY A 38 1.25 -1.04 18.60
N THR A 39 0.09 -1.28 19.23
CA THR A 39 -1.18 -1.37 18.50
C THR A 39 -1.71 0.04 18.19
N SER A 40 -2.42 0.22 17.08
CA SER A 40 -3.10 1.49 16.72
C SER A 40 -4.54 1.53 17.25
N SER A 41 -5.21 0.39 17.32
CA SER A 41 -6.56 0.22 17.88
C SER A 41 -6.66 -1.07 18.70
N TRP A 42 -7.59 -1.09 19.66
CA TRP A 42 -7.85 -2.25 20.52
C TRP A 42 -9.33 -2.35 20.81
N SER A 43 -9.96 -3.44 20.36
CA SER A 43 -11.40 -3.65 20.46
C SER A 43 -11.73 -5.14 20.32
N ASN A 44 -12.99 -5.51 20.60
CA ASN A 44 -13.49 -6.87 20.38
C ASN A 44 -13.30 -7.35 18.93
N ALA A 45 -13.43 -6.46 17.94
CA ALA A 45 -13.18 -6.80 16.53
C ALA A 45 -11.71 -7.15 16.26
N VAL A 46 -10.77 -6.44 16.91
CA VAL A 46 -9.33 -6.76 16.83
C VAL A 46 -9.05 -8.12 17.47
N LEU A 47 -9.62 -8.40 18.64
CA LEU A 47 -9.48 -9.70 19.32
C LEU A 47 -10.03 -10.84 18.45
N LEU A 48 -11.23 -10.68 17.90
CA LEU A 48 -11.83 -11.66 17.00
C LEU A 48 -10.96 -11.89 15.75
N SER A 49 -10.46 -10.81 15.13
CA SER A 49 -9.56 -10.92 13.98
C SER A 49 -8.29 -11.69 14.31
N LYS A 50 -7.72 -11.51 15.51
CA LYS A 50 -6.55 -12.27 15.97
C LYS A 50 -6.87 -13.76 16.12
N GLU A 51 -7.99 -14.12 16.74
CA GLU A 51 -8.41 -15.52 16.88
C GLU A 51 -8.70 -16.18 15.52
N ILE A 52 -9.35 -15.47 14.60
CA ILE A 52 -9.58 -15.95 13.24
C ILE A 52 -8.23 -16.18 12.52
N LYS A 53 -7.30 -15.22 12.59
CA LYS A 53 -5.97 -15.36 11.97
C LYS A 53 -5.19 -16.53 12.55
N LYS A 54 -5.30 -16.79 13.86
CA LYS A 54 -4.69 -17.95 14.50
C LYS A 54 -5.26 -19.26 13.93
N LYS A 55 -6.59 -19.40 13.89
CA LYS A 55 -7.23 -20.59 13.31
C LYS A 55 -6.90 -20.78 11.83
N LEU A 56 -6.83 -19.69 11.06
CA LEU A 56 -6.43 -19.74 9.65
C LEU A 56 -4.98 -20.19 9.51
N LYS A 57 -4.07 -19.67 10.34
CA LYS A 57 -2.68 -20.12 10.39
C LYS A 57 -2.60 -21.62 10.67
N ASP A 58 -3.26 -22.10 11.71
CA ASP A 58 -3.27 -23.52 12.09
C ASP A 58 -3.75 -24.39 10.92
N ALA A 59 -4.83 -23.99 10.23
CA ALA A 59 -5.36 -24.69 9.06
C ALA A 59 -4.44 -24.63 7.82
N LEU A 60 -3.67 -23.56 7.65
CA LEU A 60 -2.72 -23.40 6.54
C LEU A 60 -1.41 -24.18 6.78
N GLU A 61 -1.04 -24.41 8.04
CA GLU A 61 0.14 -25.19 8.43
C GLU A 61 -0.14 -26.70 8.50
N ASP A 62 -1.39 -27.09 8.77
CA ASP A 62 -1.81 -28.49 8.79
C ASP A 62 -2.01 -29.08 7.38
N LYS A 63 -1.02 -29.86 6.93
CA LYS A 63 -1.03 -30.54 5.62
C LYS A 63 -1.72 -31.90 5.63
N SER A 64 -2.21 -32.38 6.78
CA SER A 64 -2.62 -33.78 6.96
C SER A 64 -4.06 -34.08 6.49
N HIS A 65 -4.93 -33.07 6.45
CA HIS A 65 -6.38 -33.30 6.35
C HIS A 65 -7.05 -32.84 5.04
N TYR A 66 -6.33 -32.18 4.13
CA TYR A 66 -6.97 -31.49 3.00
C TYR A 66 -6.45 -31.93 1.63
N ASN A 67 -7.33 -32.58 0.85
CA ASN A 67 -7.01 -33.06 -0.51
C ASN A 67 -7.43 -32.12 -1.64
N SER A 68 -8.19 -31.06 -1.35
CA SER A 68 -8.62 -30.10 -2.36
C SER A 68 -7.45 -29.32 -2.97
N THR A 69 -7.43 -29.21 -4.30
CA THR A 69 -6.47 -28.40 -5.05
C THR A 69 -6.46 -26.94 -4.58
N ALA A 70 -7.62 -26.38 -4.24
CA ALA A 70 -7.73 -25.01 -3.77
C ALA A 70 -7.02 -24.81 -2.41
N VAL A 71 -7.23 -25.74 -1.47
CA VAL A 71 -6.59 -25.69 -0.15
C VAL A 71 -5.08 -25.85 -0.28
N LYS A 72 -4.61 -26.80 -1.11
CA LYS A 72 -3.17 -26.99 -1.37
C LYS A 72 -2.52 -25.72 -1.94
N LYS A 73 -3.18 -25.01 -2.86
CA LYS A 73 -2.68 -23.73 -3.39
C LYS A 73 -2.57 -22.67 -2.28
N ALA A 74 -3.57 -22.55 -1.40
CA ALA A 74 -3.52 -21.61 -0.29
C ALA A 74 -2.40 -21.92 0.71
N GLN A 75 -2.20 -23.20 1.05
CA GLN A 75 -1.11 -23.66 1.93
C GLN A 75 0.28 -23.43 1.32
N ASN A 76 0.44 -23.69 0.03
CA ASN A 76 1.68 -23.42 -0.69
C ASN A 76 1.97 -21.91 -0.73
N PHE A 77 0.95 -21.09 -0.99
CA PHE A 77 1.09 -19.63 -0.95
C PHE A 77 1.48 -19.12 0.45
N TYR A 78 0.87 -19.65 1.51
CA TYR A 78 1.26 -19.34 2.89
C TYR A 78 2.70 -19.75 3.19
N THR A 79 3.11 -20.95 2.74
CA THR A 79 4.49 -21.44 2.91
C THR A 79 5.48 -20.50 2.21
N ALA A 80 5.22 -20.14 0.96
CA ALA A 80 6.07 -19.23 0.18
C ALA A 80 6.18 -17.83 0.83
N CYS A 81 5.08 -17.31 1.39
CA CYS A 81 5.07 -16.01 2.08
C CYS A 81 5.94 -16.02 3.36
N ASN A 82 6.03 -17.17 4.04
CA ASN A 82 6.81 -17.32 5.27
C ASN A 82 8.25 -17.78 5.05
N ASP A 83 8.67 -18.04 3.80
CA ASP A 83 10.05 -18.39 3.47
C ASP A 83 10.93 -17.12 3.47
N LEU A 84 11.42 -16.76 4.65
CA LEU A 84 12.26 -15.59 4.84
C LEU A 84 13.62 -15.74 4.14
N THR A 85 14.14 -16.97 4.04
CA THR A 85 15.41 -17.27 3.37
C THR A 85 15.31 -16.97 1.88
N PHE A 86 14.30 -17.53 1.21
CA PHE A 86 14.05 -17.26 -0.21
C PHE A 86 13.80 -15.77 -0.46
N ARG A 87 13.00 -15.12 0.40
CA ARG A 87 12.72 -13.68 0.30
C ARG A 87 14.00 -12.85 0.39
N ASP A 88 14.87 -13.14 1.35
CA ASP A 88 16.07 -12.34 1.60
C ASP A 88 17.14 -12.58 0.52
N GLU A 89 17.21 -13.78 -0.06
CA GLU A 89 18.13 -14.13 -1.14
C GLU A 89 17.67 -13.62 -2.51
N PHE A 90 16.38 -13.80 -2.86
CA PHE A 90 15.88 -13.58 -4.23
C PHE A 90 14.89 -12.42 -4.36
N GLY A 91 14.35 -11.88 -3.25
CA GLY A 91 13.24 -10.92 -3.30
C GLY A 91 13.57 -9.64 -4.08
N LEU A 92 14.78 -9.09 -3.92
CA LEU A 92 15.20 -7.90 -4.67
C LEU A 92 15.48 -8.18 -6.15
N LEU A 93 15.92 -9.40 -6.48
CA LEU A 93 16.10 -9.82 -7.86
C LEU A 93 14.75 -9.92 -8.58
N GLU A 94 13.76 -10.52 -7.92
CA GLU A 94 12.42 -10.63 -8.49
C GLU A 94 11.73 -9.26 -8.63
N LEU A 95 11.92 -8.36 -7.66
CA LEU A 95 11.46 -6.98 -7.77
C LEU A 95 12.07 -6.25 -8.97
N ARG A 96 13.39 -6.39 -9.19
CA ARG A 96 14.04 -5.86 -10.41
C ARG A 96 13.40 -6.42 -11.67
N ARG A 97 13.18 -7.73 -11.75
CA ARG A 97 12.54 -8.38 -12.90
C ARG A 97 11.12 -7.85 -13.17
N ILE A 98 10.36 -7.57 -12.11
CA ILE A 98 9.03 -6.95 -12.23
C ILE A 98 9.15 -5.52 -12.79
N LEU A 99 10.12 -4.73 -12.34
CA LEU A 99 10.37 -3.39 -12.85
C LEU A 99 10.81 -3.42 -14.33
N GLU A 100 11.69 -4.34 -14.73
CA GLU A 100 12.09 -4.50 -16.14
C GLU A 100 10.90 -4.85 -17.03
N LYS A 101 9.99 -5.70 -16.56
CA LYS A 101 8.74 -6.02 -17.28
C LYS A 101 7.79 -4.83 -17.40
N ALA A 102 7.92 -3.84 -16.52
CA ALA A 102 7.16 -2.59 -16.59
C ALA A 102 7.85 -1.53 -17.46
N GLY A 103 8.92 -1.86 -18.19
CA GLY A 103 9.70 -0.91 -19.00
C GLY A 103 10.96 -0.38 -18.31
N GLY A 104 11.38 -1.01 -17.21
CA GLY A 104 12.56 -0.62 -16.45
C GLY A 104 12.32 0.54 -15.50
N PHE A 105 13.38 0.95 -14.79
CA PHE A 105 13.33 2.12 -13.90
C PHE A 105 14.62 2.94 -14.04
N PRO A 106 14.55 4.22 -14.50
CA PRO A 106 15.73 5.00 -14.88
C PRO A 106 16.73 5.20 -13.75
N MET A 107 16.29 5.17 -12.49
CA MET A 107 17.19 5.34 -11.33
C MET A 107 17.99 4.07 -10.99
N ILE A 108 17.74 2.94 -11.66
CA ILE A 108 18.40 1.64 -11.38
C ILE A 108 19.44 1.28 -12.44
N SER A 109 19.26 1.72 -13.69
CA SER A 109 20.06 1.29 -14.82
C SER A 109 20.31 2.45 -15.77
N LYS A 110 21.58 2.76 -16.03
CA LYS A 110 22.00 3.74 -17.06
C LYS A 110 21.68 3.28 -18.47
N HIS A 111 21.39 2.00 -18.66
CA HIS A 111 20.96 1.43 -19.94
C HIS A 111 19.47 1.61 -20.22
N TRP A 112 18.72 2.24 -19.30
CA TRP A 112 17.33 2.57 -19.54
C TRP A 112 17.20 3.56 -20.70
N ASP A 113 16.45 3.18 -21.72
CA ASP A 113 16.23 4.00 -22.91
C ASP A 113 14.86 4.69 -22.82
N LYS A 114 14.89 6.02 -22.83
CA LYS A 114 13.69 6.85 -22.80
C LYS A 114 12.84 6.69 -24.08
N ASP A 115 13.48 6.37 -25.20
CA ASP A 115 12.82 6.29 -26.51
C ASP A 115 12.07 4.95 -26.67
N GLU A 116 12.46 3.93 -25.89
CA GLU A 116 11.76 2.64 -25.80
C GLU A 116 10.70 2.59 -24.68
N TYR A 117 10.65 3.61 -23.81
CA TYR A 117 9.76 3.61 -22.65
C TYR A 117 8.35 4.13 -22.97
N ASN A 118 7.33 3.31 -22.66
CA ASN A 118 5.93 3.72 -22.69
C ASN A 118 5.35 3.76 -21.27
N TRP A 119 5.10 4.97 -20.76
CA TRP A 119 4.57 5.16 -19.42
C TRP A 119 3.14 4.62 -19.24
N VAL A 120 2.34 4.54 -20.31
CA VAL A 120 0.98 3.99 -20.27
C VAL A 120 1.05 2.48 -20.06
N ASP A 121 1.94 1.79 -20.77
CA ASP A 121 2.17 0.34 -20.59
C ASP A 121 2.71 0.05 -19.19
N ALA A 122 3.65 0.87 -18.71
CA ALA A 122 4.17 0.79 -17.35
C ALA A 122 3.06 0.98 -16.31
N TYR A 123 2.19 1.97 -16.49
CA TYR A 123 1.06 2.22 -15.61
C TYR A 123 0.07 1.05 -15.61
N ILE A 124 -0.34 0.55 -16.77
CA ILE A 124 -1.26 -0.60 -16.88
C ILE A 124 -0.64 -1.85 -16.24
N TYR A 125 0.64 -2.12 -16.52
CA TYR A 125 1.34 -3.26 -15.94
C TYR A 125 1.37 -3.17 -14.42
N THR A 126 1.74 -2.02 -13.87
CA THR A 126 1.83 -1.81 -12.42
C THR A 126 0.44 -1.85 -11.76
N ASP A 127 -0.58 -1.26 -12.36
CA ASP A 127 -1.96 -1.29 -11.85
C ASP A 127 -2.54 -2.71 -11.82
N ILE A 128 -2.38 -3.48 -12.90
CA ILE A 128 -2.96 -4.82 -13.01
C ILE A 128 -2.14 -5.87 -12.26
N LYS A 129 -0.81 -5.84 -12.39
CA LYS A 129 0.07 -6.90 -11.86
C LYS A 129 0.55 -6.63 -10.44
N ILE A 130 0.80 -5.37 -10.09
CA ILE A 130 1.29 -4.99 -8.76
C ILE A 130 0.13 -4.50 -7.87
N ARG A 131 -0.89 -3.86 -8.46
CA ARG A 131 -2.05 -3.28 -7.74
C ARG A 131 -1.63 -2.25 -6.68
N ASP A 132 -0.59 -1.47 -6.97
CA ASP A 132 -0.01 -0.47 -6.06
C ASP A 132 0.27 0.87 -6.79
N SER A 133 -0.67 1.32 -7.61
CA SER A 133 -0.64 2.58 -8.35
C SER A 133 -1.10 3.75 -7.44
N ARG A 134 -0.29 4.10 -6.44
CA ARG A 134 -0.56 5.35 -5.69
C ARG A 134 -0.44 6.55 -6.62
N LYS A 135 -1.51 7.35 -6.68
CA LYS A 135 -1.57 8.54 -7.56
C LYS A 135 -0.58 9.64 -7.18
N THR A 136 -0.34 9.83 -5.88
CA THR A 136 0.65 10.77 -5.32
C THR A 136 1.22 10.19 -4.03
N PHE A 137 2.51 10.43 -3.77
CA PHE A 137 3.20 10.08 -2.52
C PHE A 137 3.47 11.29 -1.61
N LEU A 138 3.40 12.52 -2.15
CA LEU A 138 3.36 13.74 -1.34
C LEU A 138 1.90 14.12 -1.01
N THR A 139 1.73 14.86 0.08
CA THR A 139 0.44 15.42 0.52
C THR A 139 0.47 16.94 0.43
N GLU A 140 -0.69 17.54 0.14
CA GLU A 140 -0.83 19.00 0.20
C GLU A 140 -0.57 19.50 1.61
N THR A 141 0.54 20.23 1.79
CA THR A 141 0.89 20.81 3.08
C THR A 141 1.69 22.09 2.89
N ASP A 142 1.71 22.92 3.95
CA ASP A 142 2.46 24.17 3.98
C ASP A 142 3.97 23.89 3.95
N LYS A 143 4.62 24.26 2.83
CA LYS A 143 6.07 24.13 2.62
C LYS A 143 6.91 24.88 3.68
N ASN A 144 6.29 25.81 4.41
CA ASN A 144 6.95 26.56 5.48
C ASN A 144 7.02 25.80 6.82
N ASP A 145 6.25 24.72 7.01
CA ASP A 145 6.35 23.88 8.21
C ASP A 145 7.66 23.08 8.22
N TRP A 146 8.49 23.29 9.24
CA TRP A 146 9.78 22.60 9.40
C TRP A 146 9.60 21.08 9.59
N ARG A 147 8.48 20.62 10.14
CA ARG A 147 8.18 19.18 10.31
C ARG A 147 8.09 18.51 8.95
N TYR A 148 7.45 19.18 7.99
CA TYR A 148 7.29 18.67 6.64
C TYR A 148 8.62 18.59 5.90
N ARG A 149 9.49 19.62 6.00
CA ARG A 149 10.85 19.57 5.43
C ARG A 149 11.63 18.36 5.95
N LYS A 150 11.57 18.12 7.26
CA LYS A 150 12.25 16.96 7.89
C LYS A 150 11.70 15.62 7.40
N GLU A 151 10.39 15.51 7.20
CA GLU A 151 9.76 14.31 6.63
C GLU A 151 10.15 14.09 5.18
N GLU A 152 10.23 15.17 4.39
CA GLU A 152 10.67 15.13 2.99
C GLU A 152 12.11 14.64 2.88
N ASP A 153 13.04 15.22 3.64
CA ASP A 153 14.44 14.79 3.69
C ASP A 153 14.56 13.32 4.12
N THR A 154 13.72 12.89 5.07
CA THR A 154 13.66 11.49 5.48
C THR A 154 13.19 10.60 4.34
N LEU A 155 12.23 11.05 3.54
CA LEU A 155 11.71 10.29 2.40
C LEU A 155 12.72 10.22 1.25
N ARG A 156 13.38 11.33 0.90
CA ARG A 156 14.47 11.38 -0.08
C ARG A 156 15.56 10.35 0.26
N ASN A 157 16.01 10.36 1.52
CA ASN A 157 16.99 9.39 2.01
C ASN A 157 16.50 7.94 1.92
N LYS A 158 15.23 7.67 2.26
CA LYS A 158 14.64 6.33 2.14
C LYS A 158 14.57 5.86 0.68
N ILE A 159 14.22 6.74 -0.25
CA ILE A 159 14.20 6.44 -1.69
C ILE A 159 15.62 6.09 -2.14
N LYS A 160 16.61 6.95 -1.86
CA LYS A 160 18.01 6.69 -2.21
C LYS A 160 18.51 5.34 -1.69
N GLN A 161 18.24 5.04 -0.42
CA GLN A 161 18.62 3.75 0.19
C GLN A 161 17.93 2.55 -0.48
N ARG A 162 16.64 2.67 -0.84
CA ARG A 162 15.90 1.60 -1.53
C ARG A 162 16.45 1.35 -2.92
N ILE A 163 16.78 2.40 -3.67
CA ILE A 163 17.39 2.30 -4.99
C ILE A 163 18.79 1.69 -4.93
N LYS A 164 19.60 2.06 -3.93
CA LYS A 164 20.90 1.41 -3.67
C LYS A 164 20.77 -0.08 -3.38
N ARG A 165 19.76 -0.50 -2.60
CA ARG A 165 19.49 -1.93 -2.35
C ARG A 165 19.11 -2.66 -3.62
N LEU A 166 18.48 -1.96 -4.56
CA LEU A 166 18.27 -2.44 -5.91
C LEU A 166 19.51 -2.29 -6.78
N LYS A 167 20.74 -2.26 -6.25
CA LYS A 167 22.03 -2.35 -6.98
C LYS A 167 22.17 -1.41 -8.19
N THR A 168 21.70 -0.17 -8.07
CA THR A 168 21.83 0.84 -9.14
C THR A 168 23.28 1.01 -9.61
N ASP A 169 23.47 1.31 -10.89
CA ASP A 169 24.75 1.69 -11.51
C ASP A 169 24.98 3.22 -11.54
N HIS A 170 24.06 3.99 -10.95
CA HIS A 170 24.16 5.43 -10.75
C HIS A 170 25.02 5.80 -9.52
N THR A 171 25.72 6.91 -9.64
CA THR A 171 26.45 7.57 -8.55
C THR A 171 25.50 8.23 -7.56
N ASP A 172 25.99 8.58 -6.39
CA ASP A 172 25.19 9.24 -5.36
C ASP A 172 24.68 10.61 -5.82
N GLU A 173 25.49 11.33 -6.59
CA GLU A 173 25.16 12.64 -7.15
C GLU A 173 24.08 12.53 -8.24
N GLU A 174 24.17 11.51 -9.11
CA GLU A 174 23.13 11.23 -10.12
C GLU A 174 21.79 10.88 -9.43
N LEU A 175 21.83 10.03 -8.41
CA LEU A 175 20.61 9.68 -7.65
C LEU A 175 20.00 10.88 -6.94
N ASP A 176 20.81 11.77 -6.36
CA ASP A 176 20.29 12.96 -5.69
C ASP A 176 19.57 13.88 -6.69
N LYS A 177 20.15 14.05 -7.87
CA LYS A 177 19.51 14.81 -8.96
C LYS A 177 18.18 14.17 -9.41
N ASP A 178 18.17 12.86 -9.65
CA ASP A 178 16.95 12.15 -10.07
C ASP A 178 15.85 12.22 -8.99
N ILE A 179 16.23 12.18 -7.71
CA ILE A 179 15.31 12.36 -6.58
C ILE A 179 14.80 13.81 -6.54
N ASP A 180 15.62 14.81 -6.81
CA ASP A 180 15.17 16.20 -6.91
C ASP A 180 14.15 16.38 -8.03
N ASP A 181 14.41 15.81 -9.21
CA ASP A 181 13.52 15.84 -10.36
C ASP A 181 12.19 15.12 -10.07
N LEU A 182 12.24 13.95 -9.41
CA LEU A 182 11.05 13.19 -8.99
C LEU A 182 10.13 14.02 -8.07
N PHE A 183 10.70 14.70 -7.07
CA PHE A 183 9.91 15.55 -6.17
C PHE A 183 9.41 16.83 -6.85
N ALA A 184 10.14 17.36 -7.82
CA ALA A 184 9.69 18.48 -8.63
C ALA A 184 8.46 18.10 -9.47
N LEU A 185 8.50 16.93 -10.13
CA LEU A 185 7.37 16.38 -10.88
C LEU A 185 6.15 16.17 -9.98
N GLU A 186 6.32 15.51 -8.83
CA GLU A 186 5.25 15.23 -7.89
C GLU A 186 4.55 16.52 -7.39
N ARG A 187 5.32 17.59 -7.14
CA ARG A 187 4.76 18.90 -6.79
C ARG A 187 3.96 19.53 -7.92
N SER A 188 4.38 19.35 -9.17
CA SER A 188 3.62 19.80 -10.34
C SER A 188 2.29 19.06 -10.44
N ILE A 189 2.29 17.73 -10.23
CA ILE A 189 1.06 16.92 -10.20
C ILE A 189 0.13 17.38 -9.07
N LEU A 190 0.64 17.64 -7.86
CA LEU A 190 -0.17 18.14 -6.75
C LEU A 190 -0.79 19.50 -7.02
N ASN A 191 -0.08 20.41 -7.69
CA ASN A 191 -0.63 21.71 -8.06
C ASN A 191 -1.76 21.57 -9.08
N LEU A 192 -1.66 20.65 -10.03
CA LEU A 192 -2.76 20.36 -10.97
C LEU A 192 -3.97 19.75 -10.26
N LYS A 193 -3.75 18.93 -9.21
CA LYS A 193 -4.82 18.32 -8.43
C LYS A 193 -5.66 19.35 -7.65
N LYS A 194 -5.06 20.45 -7.19
CA LYS A 194 -5.77 21.51 -6.46
C LYS A 194 -6.93 22.13 -7.23
N ASP A 195 -6.81 22.15 -8.55
CA ASP A 195 -7.83 22.73 -9.43
C ASP A 195 -8.94 21.71 -9.77
N GLY A 196 -8.76 20.42 -9.41
CA GLY A 196 -9.75 19.37 -9.56
C GLY A 196 -10.57 19.17 -8.28
N TYR A 197 -11.81 19.66 -8.26
CA TYR A 197 -12.76 19.36 -7.20
C TYR A 197 -12.93 17.84 -6.99
N PHE A 198 -12.99 17.41 -5.73
CA PHE A 198 -13.36 16.04 -5.36
C PHE A 198 -14.80 15.75 -5.82
N TYR A 199 -14.93 15.09 -6.96
CA TYR A 199 -16.20 14.55 -7.42
C TYR A 199 -16.51 13.26 -6.65
N GLU A 200 -17.44 13.33 -5.70
CA GLU A 200 -18.07 12.16 -5.08
C GLU A 200 -19.37 11.84 -5.84
N GLY A 201 -19.32 10.96 -6.84
CA GLY A 201 -20.54 10.45 -7.49
C GLY A 201 -20.31 9.86 -8.89
N PRO A 202 -21.10 8.85 -9.30
CA PRO A 202 -20.91 8.14 -10.56
C PRO A 202 -21.60 8.91 -11.68
N ASP A 203 -21.00 9.99 -12.15
CA ASP A 203 -21.22 10.33 -13.56
C ASP A 203 -20.39 9.31 -14.34
N GLU A 204 -21.07 8.34 -14.96
CA GLU A 204 -20.44 7.53 -15.99
C GLU A 204 -19.72 8.50 -16.93
N ILE A 205 -18.40 8.35 -17.04
CA ILE A 205 -17.62 9.11 -18.01
C ILE A 205 -18.14 8.67 -19.38
N ASN A 206 -19.12 9.41 -19.91
CA ASN A 206 -19.75 9.15 -21.19
C ASN A 206 -18.96 9.89 -22.25
N THR A 207 -17.77 9.38 -22.52
CA THR A 207 -16.87 9.89 -23.56
C THR A 207 -16.41 8.75 -24.45
N THR A 208 -16.13 9.06 -25.71
CA THR A 208 -15.53 8.10 -26.64
C THR A 208 -14.01 8.11 -26.52
N LEU A 209 -13.37 7.05 -27.02
CA LEU A 209 -11.90 7.02 -27.11
C LEU A 209 -11.36 8.14 -28.00
N GLU A 210 -12.08 8.47 -29.08
CA GLU A 210 -11.72 9.54 -30.01
C GLU A 210 -11.76 10.92 -29.33
N GLU A 211 -12.80 11.21 -28.53
CA GLU A 211 -12.88 12.43 -27.74
C GLU A 211 -11.72 12.55 -26.74
N LEU A 212 -11.33 11.46 -26.08
CA LEU A 212 -10.18 11.46 -25.18
C LEU A 212 -8.86 11.67 -25.92
N GLU A 213 -8.70 11.09 -27.11
CA GLU A 213 -7.53 11.30 -27.97
C GLU A 213 -7.42 12.75 -28.44
N GLU A 214 -8.55 13.41 -28.72
CA GLU A 214 -8.59 14.83 -29.07
C GLU A 214 -8.30 15.75 -27.87
N GLU A 215 -8.86 15.43 -26.70
CA GLU A 215 -8.70 16.24 -25.48
C GLU A 215 -7.30 16.09 -24.86
N TYR A 216 -6.72 14.89 -24.93
CA TYR A 216 -5.42 14.54 -24.36
C TYR A 216 -4.45 13.99 -25.41
N PRO A 217 -4.11 14.77 -26.46
CA PRO A 217 -3.36 14.27 -27.63
C PRO A 217 -1.93 13.82 -27.32
N ASN A 218 -1.42 14.14 -26.12
CA ASN A 218 -0.09 13.74 -25.65
C ASN A 218 -0.12 12.42 -24.84
N VAL A 219 -1.29 11.83 -24.61
CA VAL A 219 -1.44 10.53 -23.97
C VAL A 219 -1.55 9.47 -25.06
N SER A 220 -0.67 8.46 -25.03
CA SER A 220 -0.78 7.37 -26.00
C SER A 220 -1.95 6.47 -25.63
N HIS A 221 -2.99 6.46 -26.45
CA HIS A 221 -4.17 5.61 -26.27
C HIS A 221 -4.06 4.25 -26.98
N ARG A 222 -2.87 3.94 -27.54
CA ARG A 222 -2.59 2.61 -28.10
C ARG A 222 -2.49 1.62 -26.96
N PHE A 223 -3.57 0.87 -26.73
CA PHE A 223 -3.51 -0.29 -25.86
C PHE A 223 -2.46 -1.26 -26.40
N PRO A 224 -1.49 -1.68 -25.58
CA PRO A 224 -0.55 -2.71 -25.99
C PRO A 224 -1.36 -3.96 -26.35
N THR A 225 -1.00 -4.62 -27.45
CA THR A 225 -1.47 -5.97 -27.75
C THR A 225 -0.87 -6.91 -26.69
N LEU A 226 -1.50 -6.98 -25.52
CA LEU A 226 -1.13 -7.85 -24.43
C LEU A 226 -1.66 -9.27 -24.71
N PHE A 227 -1.08 -9.92 -25.71
CA PHE A 227 -1.18 -11.36 -25.93
C PHE A 227 0.19 -11.93 -26.29
#